data_AF-A0A947BDS0-F1
#
_entry.id   AF-A0A947BDS0-F1
#
_cell.length_a   1.000
_cell.length_b   1.000
_cell.length_c   1.000
_cell.angle_alpha   90.00
_cell.angle_beta   90.00
_cell.angle_gamma   90.00
#
_symmetry.space_group_name_H-M   'P 1'
#
loop_
_entity.id
_entity.type
_entity.pdbx_description
1 polymer ?
#
loop_
_entity_poly.entity_id
_entity_poly.type
_entity_poly.pdbx_seq_one_letter_code
_entity_poly.pdbx_strand_id
1 'polypeptide(L)'
;MTQGERGTALLSVLLLVAVMAAISATAMDRLGLATRLAGNAASAAQARQWLAMAEDLGMSQLESQAADAGAALNSVLDVERTIALPDGMAVRATLRDGGNCFNLNSLAEEREGGRLIRSARSIDQFTNLMVLLGVGAGEARRIAESSADYIDTDRLPSPFGNERAVDSDGAGPVPDRAMVSITELSRI
;
A
#
# COMPACT_ATOMS: atom_id res chain seq x y z
N MET A 1 40.58 19.35 -61.46
CA MET A 1 39.64 18.84 -60.45
C MET A 1 38.77 17.80 -61.12
N THR A 2 39.15 16.54 -60.96
CA THR A 2 38.52 15.40 -61.64
C THR A 2 37.18 15.09 -60.96
N GLN A 3 36.23 14.53 -61.72
CA GLN A 3 34.84 14.30 -61.30
C GLN A 3 34.70 13.52 -59.98
N GLY A 4 35.71 12.73 -59.60
CA GLY A 4 35.78 12.00 -58.32
C GLY A 4 35.98 12.87 -57.07
N GLU A 5 36.71 14.00 -57.15
CA GLU A 5 36.95 14.89 -56.00
C GLU A 5 35.69 15.70 -55.60
N ARG A 6 34.79 15.94 -56.55
CA ARG A 6 33.49 16.58 -56.26
C ARG A 6 32.51 15.61 -55.61
N GLY A 7 32.59 14.31 -55.92
CA GLY A 7 31.75 13.27 -55.32
C GLY A 7 32.08 13.05 -53.84
N THR A 8 33.36 13.08 -53.47
CA THR A 8 33.81 12.87 -52.08
C THR A 8 33.44 14.05 -51.17
N ALA A 9 33.57 15.29 -51.66
CA ALA A 9 33.18 16.48 -50.91
C ALA A 9 31.66 16.54 -50.66
N LEU A 10 30.84 16.05 -51.60
CA LEU A 10 29.39 16.02 -51.44
C LEU A 10 28.95 14.94 -50.44
N LEU A 11 29.62 13.78 -50.45
CA LEU A 11 29.36 12.69 -49.51
C LEU A 11 29.69 13.06 -48.07
N SER A 12 30.79 13.78 -47.82
CA SER A 12 31.15 14.20 -46.45
C SER A 12 30.15 15.21 -45.87
N VAL A 13 29.64 16.14 -46.70
CA VAL A 13 28.60 17.08 -46.29
C VAL A 13 27.28 16.36 -46.02
N LEU A 14 26.86 15.45 -46.90
CA LEU A 14 25.64 14.66 -46.69
C LEU A 14 25.73 13.79 -45.44
N LEU A 15 26.89 13.18 -45.19
CA LEU A 15 27.13 12.39 -43.97
C LEU A 15 27.03 13.26 -42.72
N LEU A 16 27.64 14.46 -42.73
CA LEU A 16 27.58 15.39 -41.61
C LEU A 16 26.13 15.82 -41.32
N VAL A 17 25.36 16.16 -42.36
CA VAL A 17 23.95 16.52 -42.22
C VAL A 17 23.13 15.35 -41.68
N ALA A 18 23.37 14.13 -42.17
CA ALA A 18 22.68 12.93 -41.69
C ALA A 18 22.95 12.66 -40.20
N VAL A 19 24.21 12.81 -39.75
CA VAL A 19 24.59 12.66 -38.34
C VAL A 19 23.92 13.74 -37.48
N MET A 20 23.95 15.00 -37.92
CA MET A 20 23.28 16.09 -37.22
C MET A 20 21.77 15.85 -37.12
N ALA A 21 21.13 15.43 -38.21
CA ALA A 21 19.71 15.11 -38.22
C ALA A 21 19.36 13.97 -37.26
N ALA A 22 20.18 12.91 -37.22
CA ALA A 22 19.98 11.79 -36.27
C ALA A 22 20.11 12.23 -34.81
N ILE A 23 21.12 13.06 -34.49
CA ILE A 23 21.28 13.62 -33.13
C ILE A 23 20.08 14.49 -32.77
N SER A 24 19.63 15.37 -33.67
CA SER A 24 18.46 16.22 -33.42
C SER A 24 17.18 15.42 -33.22
N ALA A 25 16.94 14.37 -34.02
CA ALA A 25 15.77 13.51 -33.88
C ALA A 25 15.75 12.82 -32.50
N THR A 26 16.88 12.23 -32.08
CA THR A 26 16.97 11.59 -30.76
C THR A 26 16.81 12.57 -29.60
N ALA A 27 17.26 13.82 -29.75
CA ALA A 27 17.05 14.87 -28.76
C ALA A 27 15.55 15.26 -28.64
N MET A 28 14.85 15.38 -29.77
CA MET A 28 13.41 15.64 -29.79
C MET A 28 12.60 14.51 -29.16
N ASP A 29 12.95 13.25 -29.43
CA ASP A 29 12.30 12.10 -28.81
C ASP A 29 12.45 12.11 -27.28
N ARG A 30 13.66 12.42 -26.78
CA ARG A 30 13.92 12.52 -25.35
C ARG A 30 13.13 13.64 -24.70
N LEU A 31 13.03 14.80 -25.34
CA LEU A 31 12.21 15.93 -24.87
C LEU A 31 10.72 15.58 -24.87
N GLY A 32 10.24 14.88 -25.90
CA GLY A 32 8.86 14.39 -25.97
C GLY A 32 8.54 13.39 -24.86
N LEU A 33 9.45 12.47 -24.55
CA LEU A 33 9.28 11.54 -23.44
C LEU A 33 9.31 12.27 -22.09
N ALA A 34 10.27 13.17 -21.87
CA ALA A 34 10.40 13.93 -20.63
C ALA A 34 9.17 14.79 -20.35
N THR A 35 8.62 15.45 -21.38
CA THR A 35 7.39 16.25 -21.24
C THR A 35 6.17 15.40 -20.90
N ARG A 36 6.02 14.21 -21.50
CA ARG A 36 4.96 13.26 -21.14
C ARG A 36 5.09 12.76 -19.71
N LEU A 37 6.30 12.38 -19.28
CA LEU A 37 6.57 11.95 -17.91
C LEU A 37 6.30 13.07 -16.90
N ALA A 38 6.70 14.30 -17.21
CA ALA A 38 6.43 15.47 -16.39
C ALA A 38 4.91 15.73 -16.27
N GLY A 39 4.16 15.61 -17.37
CA GLY A 39 2.70 15.73 -17.36
C GLY A 39 2.03 14.65 -16.51
N ASN A 40 2.45 13.39 -16.65
CA ASN A 40 1.94 12.28 -15.83
C ASN A 40 2.26 12.50 -14.35
N ALA A 41 3.47 12.90 -14.01
CA ALA A 41 3.88 13.19 -12.64
C ALA A 41 3.06 14.34 -12.02
N ALA A 42 2.82 15.41 -12.78
CA ALA A 42 1.98 16.53 -12.36
C ALA A 42 0.53 16.08 -12.09
N SER A 43 -0.06 15.29 -12.99
CA SER A 43 -1.42 14.75 -12.80
C SER A 43 -1.54 13.85 -11.58
N ALA A 44 -0.52 13.00 -11.32
CA ALA A 44 -0.49 12.13 -10.15
C ALA A 44 -0.30 12.92 -8.85
N ALA A 45 0.51 13.99 -8.86
CA ALA A 45 0.67 14.88 -7.72
C ALA A 45 -0.63 15.63 -7.40
N GLN A 46 -1.32 16.13 -8.43
CA GLN A 46 -2.62 16.77 -8.28
C GLN A 46 -3.67 15.82 -7.71
N ALA A 47 -3.75 14.58 -8.21
CA ALA A 47 -4.66 13.57 -7.67
C ALA A 47 -4.40 13.27 -6.19
N ARG A 48 -3.12 13.19 -5.76
CA ARG A 48 -2.77 13.02 -4.34
C ARG A 48 -3.23 14.19 -3.48
N GLN A 49 -3.06 15.42 -3.98
CA GLN A 49 -3.54 16.61 -3.28
C GLN A 49 -5.06 16.58 -3.10
N TRP A 50 -5.80 16.14 -4.13
CA TRP A 50 -7.25 16.00 -4.04
C TRP A 50 -7.70 14.92 -3.07
N LEU A 51 -6.97 13.80 -2.99
CA LEU A 51 -7.23 12.76 -1.98
C LEU A 51 -6.98 13.29 -0.56
N ALA A 52 -5.88 14.00 -0.33
CA ALA A 52 -5.61 14.62 0.97
C ALA A 52 -6.70 15.62 1.39
N MET A 53 -7.18 16.45 0.46
CA MET A 53 -8.32 17.34 0.74
C MET A 53 -9.59 16.56 1.08
N ALA A 54 -9.85 15.43 0.41
CA ALA A 54 -11.00 14.59 0.71
C ALA A 54 -10.90 13.94 2.10
N GLU A 55 -9.70 13.58 2.56
CA GLU A 55 -9.43 13.09 3.92
C GLU A 55 -9.72 14.17 4.97
N ASP A 56 -9.21 15.41 4.78
CA ASP A 56 -9.47 16.53 5.69
C ASP A 56 -10.97 16.88 5.77
N LEU A 57 -11.66 16.85 4.63
CA LEU A 57 -13.12 17.03 4.59
C LEU A 57 -13.86 15.90 5.32
N GLY A 58 -13.41 14.66 5.16
CA GLY A 58 -13.94 13.51 5.89
C GLY A 58 -13.75 13.64 7.40
N MET A 59 -12.58 14.08 7.85
CA MET A 59 -12.25 14.26 9.27
C MET A 59 -13.10 15.37 9.90
N SER A 60 -13.19 16.54 9.26
CA SER A 60 -14.01 17.65 9.76
C SER A 60 -15.51 17.30 9.84
N GLN A 61 -16.01 16.52 8.88
CA GLN A 61 -17.37 16.00 8.94
C GLN A 61 -17.56 15.03 10.12
N LEU A 62 -16.62 14.12 10.35
CA LEU A 62 -16.67 13.20 11.49
C LEU A 62 -16.65 13.96 12.83
N GLU A 63 -15.79 14.96 12.98
CA GLU A 63 -15.73 15.80 14.19
C GLU A 63 -17.04 16.55 14.44
N SER A 64 -17.64 17.12 13.39
CA SER A 64 -18.92 17.82 13.50
C SER A 64 -20.06 16.91 13.99
N GLN A 65 -20.04 15.64 13.60
CA GLN A 65 -21.05 14.66 14.01
C GLN A 65 -20.77 14.07 15.38
N ALA A 66 -19.50 13.86 15.73
CA ALA A 66 -19.11 13.42 17.06
C ALA A 66 -19.46 14.46 18.13
N ALA A 67 -19.44 15.75 17.79
CA ALA A 67 -19.86 16.83 18.68
C ALA A 67 -21.38 16.87 18.92
N ASP A 68 -22.18 16.30 18.02
CA ASP A 68 -23.63 16.20 18.18
C ASP A 68 -23.98 14.92 18.94
N ALA A 69 -24.22 15.04 20.26
CA ALA A 69 -24.43 13.92 21.18
C ALA A 69 -25.65 13.01 20.83
N GLY A 70 -26.48 13.40 19.86
CA GLY A 70 -27.60 12.60 19.35
C GLY A 70 -27.40 12.02 17.95
N ALA A 71 -26.31 12.35 17.24
CA ALA A 71 -26.08 11.87 15.89
C ALA A 71 -25.60 10.41 15.91
N ALA A 72 -26.36 9.52 15.26
CA ALA A 72 -25.88 8.17 15.01
C ALA A 72 -24.73 8.24 13.99
N LEU A 73 -23.50 8.02 14.45
CA LEU A 73 -22.31 7.93 13.60
C LEU A 73 -22.50 6.91 12.44
N ASN A 74 -23.35 5.89 12.66
CA ASN A 74 -23.76 4.91 11.67
C ASN A 74 -24.39 5.51 10.40
N SER A 75 -24.94 6.73 10.45
CA SER A 75 -25.58 7.37 9.29
C SER A 75 -24.58 7.85 8.22
N VAL A 76 -23.28 7.92 8.57
CA VAL A 76 -22.21 8.39 7.67
C VAL A 76 -21.19 7.31 7.34
N LEU A 77 -21.12 6.26 8.15
CA LEU A 77 -20.32 5.07 7.86
C LEU A 77 -20.91 4.29 6.68
N ASP A 78 -20.03 3.70 5.87
CA ASP A 78 -20.31 2.84 4.73
C ASP A 78 -21.18 3.48 3.61
N VAL A 79 -21.32 4.81 3.61
CA VAL A 79 -22.00 5.55 2.53
C VAL A 79 -20.97 6.13 1.55
N GLU A 80 -21.09 5.78 0.27
CA GLU A 80 -20.27 6.39 -0.79
C GLU A 80 -20.72 7.84 -1.06
N ARG A 81 -19.75 8.76 -1.02
CA ARG A 81 -19.94 10.18 -1.30
C ARG A 81 -19.06 10.59 -2.47
N THR A 82 -19.62 11.40 -3.36
CA THR A 82 -18.88 11.98 -4.49
C THR A 82 -18.67 13.46 -4.25
N ILE A 83 -17.41 13.88 -4.20
CA ILE A 83 -16.98 15.27 -4.04
C ILE A 83 -16.55 15.78 -5.42
N ALA A 84 -17.31 16.72 -5.97
CA ALA A 84 -16.93 17.38 -7.22
C ALA A 84 -15.81 18.40 -6.96
N LEU A 85 -14.78 18.37 -7.80
CA LEU A 85 -13.61 19.23 -7.70
C LEU A 85 -13.71 20.41 -8.69
N PRO A 86 -13.01 21.54 -8.41
CA PRO A 86 -13.08 22.73 -9.28
C PRO A 86 -12.58 22.52 -10.71
N ASP A 87 -11.74 21.51 -10.94
CA ASP A 87 -11.18 21.14 -12.23
C ASP A 87 -12.09 20.17 -13.04
N GLY A 88 -13.32 19.91 -12.55
CA GLY A 88 -14.27 19.00 -13.18
C GLY A 88 -14.02 17.52 -12.86
N MET A 89 -13.03 17.21 -12.03
CA MET A 89 -12.79 15.87 -11.51
C MET A 89 -13.72 15.56 -10.34
N ALA A 90 -13.74 14.31 -9.90
CA ALA A 90 -14.49 13.89 -8.74
C ALA A 90 -13.72 12.89 -7.88
N VAL A 91 -13.84 13.03 -6.56
CA VAL A 91 -13.34 12.06 -5.59
C VAL A 91 -14.51 11.27 -5.05
N ARG A 92 -14.38 9.94 -5.01
CA ARG A 92 -15.31 9.06 -4.30
C ARG A 92 -14.69 8.64 -2.98
N ALA A 93 -15.42 8.85 -1.90
CA ALA A 93 -14.97 8.55 -0.55
C ALA A 93 -16.03 7.74 0.20
N THR A 94 -15.56 6.81 1.02
CA THR A 94 -16.38 6.01 1.94
C THR A 94 -15.70 6.02 3.29
N LEU A 95 -16.43 6.38 4.35
CA LEU A 95 -15.92 6.29 5.72
C LEU A 95 -16.25 4.91 6.29
N ARG A 96 -15.29 4.25 6.94
CA ARG A 96 -15.49 2.95 7.59
C ARG A 96 -14.97 3.00 9.01
N ASP A 97 -15.65 2.28 9.91
CA ASP A 97 -15.19 2.13 11.29
C ASP A 97 -14.13 1.02 11.40
N GLY A 98 -12.90 1.42 11.68
CA GLY A 98 -11.80 0.48 11.92
C GLY A 98 -11.93 -0.33 13.22
N GLY A 99 -12.77 0.12 14.16
CA GLY A 99 -13.03 -0.56 15.44
C GLY A 99 -14.02 -1.72 15.35
N ASN A 100 -14.80 -1.84 14.26
CA ASN A 100 -15.79 -2.90 14.09
C ASN A 100 -15.19 -4.21 13.50
N CYS A 101 -13.87 -4.31 13.43
CA CYS A 101 -13.16 -5.51 12.99
C CYS A 101 -12.41 -6.17 14.15
N PHE A 102 -12.16 -7.48 14.08
CA PHE A 102 -11.27 -8.13 15.02
C PHE A 102 -9.85 -7.58 14.84
N ASN A 103 -9.27 -6.99 15.89
CA ASN A 103 -7.92 -6.45 15.85
C ASN A 103 -6.89 -7.59 15.93
N LEU A 104 -6.20 -7.89 14.83
CA LEU A 104 -5.14 -8.91 14.81
C LEU A 104 -4.02 -8.61 15.81
N ASN A 105 -3.71 -7.34 16.07
CA ASN A 105 -2.71 -6.95 17.06
C ASN A 105 -3.14 -7.23 18.50
N SER A 106 -4.37 -7.68 18.75
CA SER A 106 -4.80 -8.16 20.08
C SER A 106 -4.34 -9.59 20.39
N LEU A 107 -3.80 -10.32 19.40
CA LEU A 107 -3.25 -11.68 19.60
C LEU A 107 -2.02 -11.69 20.52
N ALA A 108 -1.34 -10.55 20.67
CA ALA A 108 -0.35 -10.32 21.71
C ALA A 108 -0.65 -9.01 22.45
N GLU A 109 -0.39 -8.98 23.75
CA GLU A 109 -0.58 -7.83 24.62
C GLU A 109 0.78 -7.28 25.05
N GLU A 110 0.92 -5.96 25.02
CA GLU A 110 2.09 -5.31 25.58
C GLU A 110 2.09 -5.44 27.11
N ARG A 111 3.21 -5.93 27.64
CA ARG A 111 3.47 -6.08 29.07
C ARG A 111 4.62 -5.17 29.48
N GLU A 112 4.86 -5.10 30.78
CA GLU A 112 5.92 -4.27 31.36
C GLU A 112 7.27 -4.50 30.65
N GLY A 113 7.91 -3.40 30.24
CA GLY A 113 9.14 -3.43 29.46
C GLY A 113 8.97 -3.50 27.94
N GLY A 114 7.76 -3.25 27.41
CA GLY A 114 7.50 -3.17 25.96
C GLY A 114 7.50 -4.53 25.25
N ARG A 115 7.36 -5.62 26.02
CA ARG A 115 7.31 -6.98 25.49
C ARG A 115 5.90 -7.34 25.07
N LEU A 116 5.74 -7.83 23.86
CA LEU A 116 4.49 -8.41 23.39
C LEU A 116 4.44 -9.88 23.84
N ILE A 117 3.38 -10.23 24.57
CA ILE A 117 3.13 -11.59 25.07
C ILE A 117 1.79 -12.07 24.53
N ARG A 118 1.73 -13.29 24.01
CA ARG A 118 0.52 -13.89 23.46
C ARG A 118 -0.68 -13.82 24.40
N SER A 119 -1.85 -13.56 23.85
CA SER A 119 -3.13 -13.55 24.56
C SER A 119 -3.97 -14.77 24.18
N ALA A 120 -4.03 -15.76 25.08
CA ALA A 120 -4.82 -16.99 24.86
C ALA A 120 -6.30 -16.68 24.57
N ARG A 121 -6.85 -15.65 25.22
CA ARG A 121 -8.22 -15.19 25.00
C ARG A 121 -8.42 -14.71 23.56
N SER A 122 -7.53 -13.86 23.05
CA SER A 122 -7.63 -13.32 21.69
C SER A 122 -7.42 -14.40 20.64
N ILE A 123 -6.51 -15.35 20.89
CA ILE A 123 -6.30 -16.52 20.02
C ILE A 123 -7.58 -17.36 19.92
N ASP A 124 -8.26 -17.63 21.03
CA ASP A 124 -9.52 -18.36 21.03
C ASP A 124 -10.63 -17.58 20.31
N GLN A 125 -10.72 -16.27 20.51
CA GLN A 125 -11.70 -15.42 19.81
C GLN A 125 -11.47 -15.41 18.30
N PHE A 126 -10.22 -15.27 17.85
CA PHE A 126 -9.87 -15.28 16.43
C PHE A 126 -10.10 -16.65 15.79
N THR A 127 -9.75 -17.73 16.51
CA THR A 127 -10.04 -19.10 16.09
C THR A 127 -11.55 -19.30 15.88
N ASN A 128 -12.37 -18.87 16.85
CA ASN A 128 -13.82 -18.98 16.76
C ASN A 128 -14.42 -18.13 15.64
N LEU A 129 -13.88 -16.93 15.40
CA LEU A 129 -14.29 -16.09 14.26
C LEU A 129 -14.06 -16.81 12.93
N MET A 130 -12.87 -17.39 12.72
CA MET A 130 -12.56 -18.15 11.51
C MET A 130 -13.45 -19.38 11.35
N VAL A 131 -13.75 -20.09 12.44
CA VAL A 131 -14.69 -21.23 12.42
C VAL A 131 -16.09 -20.79 12.02
N LEU A 132 -16.58 -19.65 12.52
CA LEU A 132 -17.88 -19.08 12.13
C LEU A 132 -17.90 -18.67 10.65
N LEU A 133 -16.75 -18.30 10.09
CA LEU A 133 -16.58 -18.00 8.66
C LEU A 133 -16.38 -19.24 7.78
N GLY A 134 -16.39 -20.45 8.37
CA GLY A 134 -16.32 -21.72 7.65
C GLY A 134 -14.92 -22.32 7.50
N VAL A 135 -13.90 -21.78 8.17
CA VAL A 135 -12.56 -22.38 8.22
C VAL A 135 -12.56 -23.58 9.18
N GLY A 136 -11.89 -24.67 8.80
CA GLY A 136 -11.81 -25.86 9.65
C GLY A 136 -11.11 -25.55 10.98
N ALA A 137 -11.61 -26.08 12.11
CA ALA A 137 -11.12 -25.73 13.45
C ALA A 137 -9.60 -25.91 13.65
N GLY A 138 -9.02 -26.97 13.07
CA GLY A 138 -7.57 -27.20 13.12
C GLY A 138 -6.78 -26.18 12.29
N GLU A 139 -7.29 -25.77 11.13
CA GLU A 139 -6.67 -24.73 10.31
C GLU A 139 -6.80 -23.34 10.95
N ALA A 140 -7.99 -23.01 11.46
CA ALA A 140 -8.24 -21.78 12.21
C ALA A 140 -7.28 -21.65 13.41
N ARG A 141 -7.11 -22.73 14.19
CA ARG A 141 -6.17 -22.73 15.32
C ARG A 141 -4.73 -22.50 14.85
N ARG A 142 -4.27 -23.18 13.80
CA ARG A 142 -2.92 -22.96 13.26
C ARG A 142 -2.72 -21.50 12.83
N ILE A 143 -3.66 -20.93 12.06
CA ILE A 143 -3.56 -19.54 11.61
C ILE A 143 -3.49 -18.58 12.80
N ALA A 144 -4.31 -18.78 13.84
CA ALA A 144 -4.33 -17.93 15.02
C ALA A 144 -3.04 -17.99 15.83
N GLU A 145 -2.50 -19.20 16.04
CA GLU A 145 -1.26 -19.44 16.79
C GLU A 145 -0.06 -18.93 16.00
N SER A 146 0.03 -19.22 14.69
CA SER A 146 1.05 -18.65 13.79
C SER A 146 1.00 -17.12 13.71
N SER A 147 -0.20 -16.53 13.75
CA SER A 147 -0.36 -15.07 13.78
C SER A 147 0.04 -14.47 15.13
N ALA A 148 -0.10 -15.21 16.22
CA ALA A 148 0.34 -14.76 17.54
C ALA A 148 1.87 -14.83 17.67
N ASP A 149 2.49 -15.91 17.20
CA ASP A 149 3.95 -16.07 17.07
C ASP A 149 4.51 -14.92 16.22
N TYR A 150 3.89 -14.61 15.07
CA TYR A 150 4.27 -13.47 14.21
C TYR A 150 4.32 -12.10 14.94
N ILE A 151 3.57 -11.92 16.04
CA ILE A 151 3.45 -10.63 16.75
C ILE A 151 4.23 -10.62 18.06
N ASP A 152 4.27 -11.74 18.79
CA ASP A 152 4.88 -11.79 20.12
C ASP A 152 6.40 -11.56 20.04
N THR A 153 7.00 -11.11 21.15
CA THR A 153 8.44 -10.75 21.16
C THR A 153 9.36 -11.91 21.52
N ASP A 154 8.82 -13.12 21.70
CA ASP A 154 9.62 -14.29 21.94
C ASP A 154 9.94 -15.02 20.63
N ARG A 155 10.84 -16.01 20.67
CA ARG A 155 11.23 -16.80 19.49
C ARG A 155 10.89 -18.27 19.67
N LEU A 156 9.90 -18.54 20.53
CA LEU A 156 9.50 -19.88 20.90
C LEU A 156 8.20 -20.21 20.15
N PRO A 157 8.24 -21.17 19.22
CA PRO A 157 7.03 -21.54 18.49
C PRO A 157 5.98 -22.09 19.45
N SER A 158 4.74 -21.64 19.27
CA SER A 158 3.59 -22.24 19.95
C SER A 158 3.28 -23.63 19.36
N PRO A 159 2.50 -24.50 20.07
CA PRO A 159 2.25 -25.89 19.64
C PRO A 159 1.65 -26.05 18.24
N PHE A 160 1.04 -25.00 17.69
CA PHE A 160 0.47 -24.97 16.34
C PHE A 160 0.95 -23.76 15.52
N GLY A 161 1.88 -22.97 16.06
CA GLY A 161 2.44 -21.79 15.41
C GLY A 161 3.76 -22.05 14.69
N ASN A 162 4.37 -20.99 14.18
CA ASN A 162 5.53 -21.05 13.31
C ASN A 162 6.53 -19.91 13.55
N GLU A 163 7.27 -19.96 14.64
CA GLU A 163 8.54 -19.22 14.74
C GLU A 163 9.60 -19.87 13.81
N ARG A 164 9.73 -19.45 12.54
CA ARG A 164 10.90 -19.89 11.76
C ARG A 164 12.10 -19.03 12.18
N ALA A 165 13.07 -19.66 12.83
CA ALA A 165 14.44 -19.16 12.77
C ALA A 165 14.86 -19.08 11.29
N VAL A 166 15.54 -17.99 10.92
CA VAL A 166 16.09 -17.80 9.57
C VAL A 166 16.97 -19.00 9.20
N ASP A 167 16.43 -19.93 8.41
CA ASP A 167 17.23 -20.78 7.55
C ASP A 167 17.58 -19.97 6.30
N SER A 168 18.80 -20.16 5.82
CA SER A 168 19.60 -19.33 4.90
C SER A 168 19.00 -18.97 3.53
N ASP A 169 17.74 -19.33 3.24
CA ASP A 169 17.08 -19.18 1.94
C ASP A 169 15.92 -18.15 1.92
N GLY A 170 15.69 -17.40 3.00
CA GLY A 170 14.94 -16.14 2.93
C GLY A 170 13.42 -16.23 2.68
N ALA A 171 12.73 -17.27 3.19
CA ALA A 171 11.28 -17.40 3.01
C ALA A 171 10.50 -17.58 4.34
N GLY A 172 10.46 -16.49 5.14
CA GLY A 172 9.49 -16.13 6.23
C GLY A 172 9.43 -17.04 7.47
N PRO A 173 8.77 -16.66 8.59
CA PRO A 173 8.45 -15.32 9.12
C PRO A 173 9.49 -14.86 10.17
N VAL A 174 9.64 -13.55 10.41
CA VAL A 174 10.00 -13.01 11.74
C VAL A 174 9.43 -11.60 11.82
N PRO A 175 8.46 -11.36 12.69
CA PRO A 175 8.18 -9.96 12.98
C PRO A 175 8.05 -9.49 14.40
N ASP A 176 8.15 -10.21 15.50
CA ASP A 176 8.44 -9.68 16.85
C ASP A 176 7.80 -8.31 17.26
N ARG A 177 6.64 -7.95 16.67
CA ARG A 177 6.04 -6.61 16.68
C ARG A 177 4.60 -6.67 16.16
N ALA A 178 3.83 -5.64 16.49
CA ALA A 178 2.50 -5.43 15.93
C ALA A 178 2.50 -5.36 14.39
N MET A 179 1.53 -6.01 13.74
CA MET A 179 1.30 -5.88 12.30
C MET A 179 1.01 -4.43 11.94
N VAL A 180 1.69 -3.95 10.89
CA VAL A 180 1.52 -2.60 10.32
C VAL A 180 0.42 -2.62 9.26
N SER A 181 0.24 -3.76 8.58
CA SER A 181 -0.79 -3.96 7.56
C SER A 181 -1.42 -5.34 7.64
N ILE A 182 -2.72 -5.44 7.39
CA ILE A 182 -3.45 -6.72 7.28
C ILE A 182 -2.88 -7.63 6.19
N THR A 183 -2.18 -7.07 5.19
CA THR A 183 -1.51 -7.85 4.15
C THR A 183 -0.40 -8.75 4.69
N GLU A 184 0.14 -8.45 5.87
CA GLU A 184 1.14 -9.28 6.54
C GLU A 184 0.59 -10.67 6.90
N LEU A 185 -0.72 -10.79 7.17
CA LEU A 185 -1.40 -12.07 7.43
C LEU A 185 -1.24 -13.07 6.26
N SER A 186 -1.13 -12.59 5.02
CA SER A 186 -0.94 -13.46 3.84
C SER A 186 0.44 -14.12 3.75
N ARG A 187 1.38 -13.70 4.61
CA ARG A 187 2.76 -14.20 4.66
C ARG A 187 2.98 -15.26 5.75
N ILE A 188 1.92 -15.56 6.51
CA ILE A 188 1.89 -16.49 7.65
C ILE A 188 1.40 -17.84 7.17
#